data_AF-A0A2V7ZCK8-F1
#
_entry.id   AF-A0A2V7ZCK8-F1
#
_cell.length_a   1.000
_cell.length_b   1.000
_cell.length_c   1.000
_cell.angle_alpha   90.00
_cell.angle_beta   90.00
_cell.angle_gamma   90.00
#
_symmetry.space_group_name_H-M   'P 1'
#
loop_
_entity.id
_entity.type
_entity.pdbx_description
1 polymer ?
#
loop_
_entity_poly.entity_id
_entity_poly.type
_entity_poly.pdbx_seq_one_letter_code
_entity_poly.pdbx_strand_id
1 'polypeptide(L)'
;MVGFVLASHDARAQSAADSTSGRGGNADQPEHMQMNMPMNNAWQLMQDGIVFAELNHQGGPRGGNEFVVPNWWMGMASREMRRGRLTLTSMLSLDPATVGKDGYREILQAGEAIDGHPLIDRQHPHDLFMQLAAVWRMPLTQSTGFTLAGGPVGEPALGPVAFMHRASAADNPTAPLGHHTFDSTHIAFGVVTAAVDHGPFVVEGSMFNGREPDENRWDFDFGRFDSVSGRVWYRPSDEWEFQASSGRLKTPEELE
;
A
#
# COMPACT_ATOMS: atom_id res chain seq x y z
N MET A 1 -23.50 0.92 11.06
CA MET A 1 -22.81 1.39 9.84
C MET A 1 -23.68 1.03 8.65
N VAL A 2 -24.14 2.02 7.88
CA VAL A 2 -24.80 1.79 6.58
C VAL A 2 -23.98 2.59 5.58
N GLY A 3 -23.14 1.91 4.81
CA GLY A 3 -22.31 2.50 3.77
C GLY A 3 -22.84 2.11 2.40
N PHE A 4 -22.82 3.05 1.45
CA PHE A 4 -23.05 2.76 0.04
C PHE A 4 -21.69 2.69 -0.66
N VAL A 5 -21.42 1.57 -1.33
CA VAL A 5 -20.17 1.32 -2.05
C VAL A 5 -20.38 1.66 -3.52
N LEU A 6 -19.58 2.59 -4.04
CA LEU A 6 -19.38 2.79 -5.49
C LEU A 6 -17.97 2.30 -5.80
N ALA A 7 -17.85 1.00 -6.10
CA ALA A 7 -16.59 0.37 -6.49
C ALA A 7 -16.62 0.02 -7.98
N SER A 8 -15.65 0.51 -8.74
CA SER A 8 -15.35 -0.03 -10.07
C SER A 8 -14.42 -1.23 -9.90
N HIS A 9 -14.96 -2.44 -9.97
CA HIS A 9 -14.16 -3.65 -9.84
C HIS A 9 -13.48 -3.97 -11.17
N ASP A 10 -12.17 -3.79 -11.26
CA ASP A 10 -11.30 -4.47 -12.24
C ASP A 10 -9.81 -4.29 -11.89
N ALA A 11 -9.35 -4.75 -10.70
CA ALA A 11 -7.98 -5.23 -10.45
C ALA A 11 -7.76 -5.52 -8.95
N ARG A 12 -6.90 -6.49 -8.64
CA ARG A 12 -6.28 -6.61 -7.31
C ARG A 12 -5.06 -5.69 -7.26
N ALA A 13 -4.90 -4.92 -6.19
CA ALA A 13 -3.72 -4.12 -5.96
C ALA A 13 -2.47 -5.01 -5.86
N GLN A 14 -1.47 -4.72 -6.70
CA GLN A 14 -0.23 -5.50 -6.78
C GLN A 14 0.89 -4.79 -6.01
N SER A 15 1.42 -5.44 -4.98
CA SER A 15 2.65 -5.02 -4.32
C SER A 15 3.89 -5.27 -5.21
N ALA A 16 5.07 -4.79 -4.80
CA ALA A 16 6.32 -5.19 -5.44
C ALA A 16 6.48 -6.73 -5.47
N ALA A 17 5.94 -7.44 -4.47
CA ALA A 17 5.89 -8.90 -4.44
C ALA A 17 4.94 -9.49 -5.50
N ASP A 18 3.83 -8.84 -5.86
CA ASP A 18 2.95 -9.29 -6.95
C ASP A 18 3.52 -8.97 -8.33
N SER A 19 4.34 -7.93 -8.45
CA SER A 19 5.09 -7.67 -9.69
C SER A 19 6.20 -8.71 -9.94
N THR A 20 6.54 -9.53 -8.93
CA THR A 20 7.59 -10.56 -9.02
C THR A 20 7.08 -11.94 -9.42
N SER A 21 5.79 -12.24 -9.24
CA SER A 21 5.20 -13.54 -9.54
C SER A 21 4.73 -13.64 -11.00
N GLY A 22 5.55 -14.22 -11.87
CA GLY A 22 5.10 -14.78 -13.15
C GLY A 22 4.23 -16.05 -13.00
N ARG A 23 3.72 -16.34 -11.79
CA ARG A 23 2.88 -17.48 -11.43
C ARG A 23 1.65 -16.97 -10.68
N GLY A 24 0.73 -16.39 -11.44
CA GLY A 24 -0.64 -16.16 -11.01
C GLY A 24 -1.55 -16.90 -11.98
N GLY A 25 -1.77 -18.19 -11.75
CA GLY A 25 -2.72 -18.97 -12.53
C GLY A 25 -4.13 -18.60 -12.08
N ASN A 26 -4.84 -17.79 -12.87
CA ASN A 26 -6.29 -17.74 -12.78
C ASN A 26 -6.84 -19.07 -13.29
N ALA A 27 -7.24 -19.95 -12.38
CA ALA A 27 -8.09 -21.09 -12.70
C ALA A 27 -9.49 -20.56 -13.06
N ASP A 28 -9.73 -20.47 -14.37
CA ASP A 28 -11.01 -20.38 -15.10
C ASP A 28 -10.94 -19.30 -16.20
N GLN A 29 -10.22 -19.60 -17.28
CA GLN A 29 -10.50 -19.01 -18.59
C GLN A 29 -10.53 -20.13 -19.65
N PRO A 30 -11.55 -20.16 -20.55
CA PRO A 30 -11.56 -21.12 -21.65
C PRO A 30 -10.37 -20.85 -22.57
N GLU A 31 -9.69 -21.92 -23.01
CA GLU A 31 -8.54 -21.86 -23.91
C GLU A 31 -8.90 -21.08 -25.19
N HIS A 32 -8.52 -19.82 -25.25
CA HIS A 32 -8.53 -19.05 -26.48
C HIS A 32 -7.13 -19.08 -27.09
N MET A 33 -7.07 -19.75 -28.25
CA MET A 33 -6.01 -19.77 -29.25
C MET A 33 -4.90 -18.74 -29.02
N GLN A 34 -3.68 -19.26 -28.87
CA GLN A 34 -2.43 -18.54 -28.80
C GLN A 34 -2.22 -17.71 -30.09
N MET A 35 -2.86 -16.54 -30.17
CA MET A 35 -2.52 -15.53 -31.15
C MET A 35 -1.25 -14.85 -30.66
N ASN A 36 -0.16 -15.08 -31.40
CA ASN A 36 1.12 -14.42 -31.24
C ASN A 36 0.94 -12.91 -31.49
N MET A 37 0.40 -12.20 -30.49
CA MET A 37 0.30 -10.75 -30.48
C MET A 37 1.73 -10.19 -30.41
N PRO A 38 2.10 -9.24 -31.28
CA PRO A 38 3.39 -8.57 -31.15
C PRO A 38 3.46 -7.94 -29.75
N MET A 39 4.57 -8.16 -29.03
CA MET A 39 4.88 -7.43 -27.81
C MET A 39 4.92 -5.94 -28.16
N ASN A 40 3.80 -5.23 -27.95
CA ASN A 40 3.83 -3.80 -28.08
C ASN A 40 4.62 -3.26 -26.89
N ASN A 41 5.65 -2.45 -27.14
CA ASN A 41 6.31 -1.68 -26.07
C ASN A 41 5.43 -0.47 -25.70
N ALA A 42 4.11 -0.62 -25.71
CA ALA A 42 3.17 0.40 -25.32
C ALA A 42 2.99 0.39 -23.80
N TRP A 43 2.46 1.49 -23.27
CA TRP A 43 2.07 1.53 -21.87
C TRP A 43 0.78 0.74 -21.66
N GLN A 44 0.78 -0.10 -20.63
CA GLN A 44 -0.39 -0.76 -20.08
C GLN A 44 -0.82 0.02 -18.86
N LEU A 45 -2.08 0.44 -18.83
CA LEU A 45 -2.62 1.26 -17.75
C LEU A 45 -3.62 0.43 -16.95
N MET A 46 -3.56 0.56 -15.62
CA MET A 46 -4.56 0.02 -14.70
C MET A 46 -4.90 1.12 -13.69
N GLN A 47 -6.13 1.12 -13.20
CA GLN A 47 -6.54 2.00 -12.12
C GLN A 47 -7.59 1.31 -11.26
N ASP A 48 -7.67 1.72 -10.01
CA ASP A 48 -8.68 1.29 -9.07
C ASP A 48 -8.99 2.46 -8.12
N GLY A 49 -10.12 2.42 -7.43
CA GLY A 49 -10.48 3.49 -6.50
C GLY A 49 -11.76 3.21 -5.76
N ILE A 50 -11.89 3.84 -4.60
CA ILE A 50 -13.09 3.76 -3.78
C ILE A 50 -13.43 5.13 -3.19
N VAL A 51 -14.72 5.33 -2.98
CA VAL A 51 -15.26 6.41 -2.17
C VAL A 51 -16.35 5.82 -1.30
N PHE A 52 -16.20 5.98 0.01
CA PHE A 52 -17.24 5.63 0.97
C PHE A 52 -17.97 6.88 1.43
N ALA A 53 -19.25 6.73 1.76
CA ALA A 53 -20.00 7.74 2.48
C ALA A 53 -20.54 7.11 3.75
N GLU A 54 -20.10 7.62 4.90
CA GLU A 54 -20.32 6.98 6.19
C GLU A 54 -21.06 7.88 7.16
N LEU A 55 -22.09 7.31 7.79
CA LEU A 55 -22.66 7.84 9.02
C LEU A 55 -22.13 6.99 10.17
N ASN A 56 -21.21 7.56 10.95
CA ASN A 56 -20.54 6.88 12.05
C ASN A 56 -21.17 7.30 13.38
N HIS A 57 -21.75 6.34 14.10
CA HIS A 57 -22.30 6.51 15.44
C HIS A 57 -21.60 5.55 16.39
N GLN A 58 -20.87 6.11 17.36
CA GLN A 58 -20.22 5.35 18.42
C GLN A 58 -20.74 5.81 19.78
N GLY A 59 -21.16 4.86 20.61
CA GLY A 59 -21.77 5.15 21.91
C GLY A 59 -20.76 5.45 23.01
N GLY A 60 -21.26 5.97 24.13
CA GLY A 60 -20.47 6.21 25.35
C GLY A 60 -19.66 7.52 25.35
N PRO A 61 -18.96 7.81 26.46
CA PRO A 61 -18.27 9.11 26.64
C PRO A 61 -17.13 9.38 25.65
N ARG A 62 -16.53 8.32 25.08
CA ARG A 62 -15.44 8.38 24.08
C ARG A 62 -15.96 8.37 22.63
N GLY A 63 -17.25 8.13 22.44
CA GLY A 63 -17.89 8.02 21.13
C GLY A 63 -18.36 9.36 20.56
N GLY A 64 -19.26 9.31 19.57
CA GLY A 64 -19.84 10.48 18.94
C GLY A 64 -20.57 10.15 17.64
N ASN A 65 -21.02 11.20 16.95
CA ASN A 65 -21.66 11.12 15.63
C ASN A 65 -20.87 11.94 14.63
N GLU A 66 -20.74 11.43 13.41
CA GLU A 66 -20.11 12.16 12.31
C GLU A 66 -20.55 11.60 10.96
N PHE A 67 -20.32 12.41 9.93
CA PHE A 67 -20.40 12.02 8.54
C PHE A 67 -19.04 12.22 7.91
N VAL A 68 -18.45 11.16 7.35
CA VAL A 68 -17.11 11.18 6.75
C VAL A 68 -17.15 10.46 5.40
N VAL A 69 -16.21 10.83 4.53
CA VAL A 69 -16.15 10.29 3.16
C VAL A 69 -14.70 9.84 2.86
N PRO A 70 -14.23 8.74 3.47
CA PRO A 70 -12.89 8.23 3.19
C PRO A 70 -12.81 7.66 1.78
N ASN A 71 -11.65 7.83 1.16
CA ASN A 71 -11.46 7.50 -0.24
C ASN A 71 -9.99 7.27 -0.59
N TRP A 72 -9.79 6.61 -1.72
CA TRP A 72 -8.50 6.48 -2.36
C TRP A 72 -8.66 6.22 -3.85
N TRP A 73 -7.62 6.57 -4.60
CA TRP A 73 -7.48 6.25 -6.01
C TRP A 73 -6.07 5.71 -6.26
N MET A 74 -5.98 4.62 -7.02
CA MET A 74 -4.74 4.01 -7.45
C MET A 74 -4.63 4.05 -8.97
N GLY A 75 -3.45 4.41 -9.47
CA GLY A 75 -3.10 4.35 -10.88
C GLY A 75 -1.79 3.61 -11.08
N MET A 76 -1.72 2.80 -12.13
CA MET A 76 -0.52 2.08 -12.54
C MET A 76 -0.29 2.21 -14.03
N ALA A 77 0.96 2.46 -14.42
CA ALA A 77 1.41 2.41 -15.80
C ALA A 77 2.61 1.47 -15.92
N SER A 78 2.51 0.43 -16.75
CA SER A 78 3.59 -0.54 -16.98
C SER A 78 4.04 -0.55 -18.43
N ARG A 79 5.33 -0.74 -18.67
CA ARG A 79 5.91 -0.84 -20.01
C ARG A 79 7.09 -1.81 -20.04
N GLU A 80 7.09 -2.68 -21.04
CA GLU A 80 8.25 -3.51 -21.35
C GLU A 80 9.41 -2.65 -21.88
N MET A 81 10.58 -2.82 -21.27
CA MET A 81 11.83 -2.20 -21.68
C MET A 81 12.81 -3.28 -22.18
N ARG A 82 13.90 -2.86 -22.83
CA ARG A 82 14.95 -3.78 -23.29
C ARG A 82 15.53 -4.67 -22.19
N ARG A 83 15.51 -4.20 -20.93
CA ARG A 83 16.05 -4.90 -19.77
C ARG A 83 14.96 -5.03 -18.71
N GLY A 84 13.88 -5.74 -19.03
CA GLY A 84 12.79 -6.02 -18.09
C GLY A 84 11.68 -4.98 -18.12
N ARG A 85 10.82 -4.96 -17.09
CA ARG A 85 9.59 -4.18 -17.04
C ARG A 85 9.70 -3.00 -16.09
N LEU A 86 9.32 -1.81 -16.54
CA LEU A 86 9.13 -0.63 -15.70
C LEU A 86 7.65 -0.47 -15.39
N THR A 87 7.34 -0.27 -14.12
CA THR A 87 6.00 0.04 -13.61
C THR A 87 6.08 1.33 -12.81
N LEU A 88 5.17 2.25 -13.06
CA LEU A 88 4.95 3.45 -12.28
C LEU A 88 3.66 3.25 -11.50
N THR A 89 3.68 3.50 -10.19
CA THR A 89 2.51 3.39 -9.31
C THR A 89 2.21 4.73 -8.65
N SER A 90 0.93 5.02 -8.51
CA SER A 90 0.40 6.18 -7.82
C SER A 90 -0.76 5.75 -6.93
N MET A 91 -0.83 6.28 -5.73
CA MET A 91 -1.98 6.13 -4.85
C MET A 91 -2.24 7.47 -4.16
N LEU A 92 -3.44 7.99 -4.31
CA LEU A 92 -3.85 9.32 -3.86
C LEU A 92 -5.10 9.25 -3.00
N SER A 93 -5.27 10.18 -2.06
CA SER A 93 -6.48 10.32 -1.25
C SER A 93 -6.97 11.77 -1.19
N LEU A 94 -8.27 11.96 -1.09
CA LEU A 94 -8.90 13.24 -0.75
C LEU A 94 -9.40 13.28 0.69
N ASP A 95 -9.05 12.30 1.52
CA ASP A 95 -9.32 12.28 2.98
C ASP A 95 -9.01 13.62 3.67
N PRO A 96 -7.94 14.36 3.32
CA PRO A 96 -7.68 15.67 3.94
C PRO A 96 -8.81 16.68 3.75
N ALA A 97 -9.60 16.57 2.67
CA ALA A 97 -10.75 17.41 2.40
C ALA A 97 -12.08 16.79 2.85
N THR A 98 -12.18 15.46 2.85
CA THR A 98 -13.46 14.75 2.98
C THR A 98 -13.68 14.07 4.34
N VAL A 99 -12.58 13.78 5.04
CA VAL A 99 -12.56 13.29 6.42
C VAL A 99 -12.12 14.43 7.36
N GLY A 100 -11.14 15.23 6.92
CA GLY A 100 -10.61 16.38 7.66
C GLY A 100 -9.47 16.02 8.61
N LYS A 101 -8.79 17.05 9.13
CA LYS A 101 -7.56 16.92 9.95
C LYS A 101 -7.73 15.98 11.14
N ASP A 102 -8.87 16.07 11.82
CA ASP A 102 -9.16 15.25 13.01
C ASP A 102 -9.44 13.78 12.67
N GLY A 103 -9.49 13.38 11.39
CA GLY A 103 -9.79 12.02 11.01
C GLY A 103 -11.24 11.62 11.31
N TYR A 104 -11.48 10.33 11.56
CA TYR A 104 -12.79 9.80 11.93
C TYR A 104 -12.71 9.01 13.25
N ARG A 105 -13.82 8.92 13.99
CA ARG A 105 -13.94 8.18 15.25
C ARG A 105 -13.77 6.70 15.02
N GLU A 106 -12.93 6.09 15.85
CA GLU A 106 -12.71 4.67 15.89
C GLU A 106 -12.26 4.28 17.29
N ILE A 107 -13.21 3.96 18.18
CA ILE A 107 -12.91 3.62 19.58
C ILE A 107 -11.87 2.47 19.63
N LEU A 108 -10.87 2.62 20.51
CA LEU A 108 -9.67 1.78 20.65
C LEU A 108 -8.55 2.06 19.65
N GLN A 109 -8.76 2.89 18.63
CA GLN A 109 -7.68 3.27 17.73
C GLN A 109 -6.69 4.20 18.45
N ALA A 110 -5.42 4.03 18.11
CA ALA A 110 -4.32 4.88 18.54
C ALA A 110 -3.25 4.90 17.45
N GLY A 111 -2.56 6.03 17.31
CA GLY A 111 -1.46 6.23 16.37
C GLY A 111 -1.42 7.66 15.88
N GLU A 112 -0.25 8.15 15.46
CA GLU A 112 0.00 9.54 15.06
C GLU A 112 -0.42 10.61 16.10
N ALA A 113 -0.21 11.88 15.75
CA ALA A 113 -0.49 13.04 16.58
C ALA A 113 -1.22 14.15 15.80
N ILE A 114 -1.97 14.97 16.54
CA ILE A 114 -2.60 16.19 16.05
C ILE A 114 -2.41 17.31 17.06
N ASP A 115 -1.95 18.47 16.60
CA ASP A 115 -1.65 19.65 17.42
C ASP A 115 -0.79 19.34 18.66
N GLY A 116 0.15 18.39 18.54
CA GLY A 116 1.03 17.94 19.63
C GLY A 116 0.37 17.02 20.66
N HIS A 117 -0.79 16.45 20.34
CA HIS A 117 -1.52 15.49 21.17
C HIS A 117 -1.67 14.14 20.47
N PRO A 118 -1.51 13.01 21.17
CA PRO A 118 -1.75 11.69 20.59
C PRO A 118 -3.19 11.56 20.10
N LEU A 119 -3.36 10.98 18.92
CA LEU A 119 -4.69 10.68 18.41
C LEU A 119 -5.18 9.37 19.04
N ILE A 120 -6.28 9.45 19.80
CA ILE A 120 -6.86 8.32 20.54
C ILE A 120 -8.36 8.24 20.23
N ASP A 121 -8.86 7.01 20.05
CA ASP A 121 -10.22 6.69 19.60
C ASP A 121 -10.60 7.31 18.26
N ARG A 122 -9.59 7.62 17.44
CA ARG A 122 -9.75 8.20 16.12
C ARG A 122 -8.68 7.63 15.20
N GLN A 123 -9.05 7.43 13.95
CA GLN A 123 -8.13 7.12 12.86
C GLN A 123 -7.84 8.40 12.10
N HIS A 124 -6.57 8.72 11.90
CA HIS A 124 -6.13 9.88 11.11
C HIS A 124 -6.55 9.73 9.63
N PRO A 125 -6.73 10.85 8.91
CA PRO A 125 -6.92 10.80 7.46
C PRO A 125 -5.63 10.33 6.78
N HIS A 126 -5.75 9.72 5.61
CA HIS A 126 -4.57 9.51 4.77
C HIS A 126 -4.06 10.83 4.18
N ASP A 127 -2.77 10.85 3.86
CA ASP A 127 -2.15 11.89 3.05
C ASP A 127 -2.66 11.90 1.61
N LEU A 128 -2.63 13.08 0.97
CA LEU A 128 -2.95 13.21 -0.44
C LEU A 128 -2.10 12.27 -1.30
N PHE A 129 -0.83 12.08 -0.94
CA PHE A 129 0.10 11.22 -1.64
C PHE A 129 0.44 10.01 -0.78
N MET A 130 -0.21 8.87 -1.03
CA MET A 130 0.08 7.62 -0.33
C MET A 130 1.10 6.76 -1.06
N GLN A 131 1.19 6.88 -2.39
CA GLN A 131 2.21 6.20 -3.19
C GLN A 131 2.54 7.02 -4.44
N LEU A 132 3.82 7.18 -4.72
CA LEU A 132 4.38 7.66 -5.98
C LEU A 132 5.72 6.97 -6.16
N ALA A 133 5.74 5.86 -6.89
CA ALA A 133 6.93 5.03 -6.99
C ALA A 133 7.15 4.50 -8.41
N ALA A 134 8.40 4.14 -8.68
CA ALA A 134 8.78 3.37 -9.84
C ALA A 134 9.30 2.01 -9.38
N VAL A 135 8.94 0.96 -10.11
CA VAL A 135 9.40 -0.41 -9.92
C VAL A 135 10.00 -0.87 -11.24
N TRP A 136 11.26 -1.28 -11.21
CA TRP A 136 11.95 -1.85 -12.35
C TRP A 136 12.37 -3.28 -12.05
N ARG A 137 11.80 -4.21 -12.80
CA ARG A 137 12.06 -5.64 -12.64
C ARG A 137 12.84 -6.20 -13.82
N MET A 138 14.00 -6.78 -13.52
CA MET A 138 14.93 -7.38 -14.46
C MET A 138 14.95 -8.90 -14.30
N PRO A 139 14.55 -9.69 -15.33
CA PRO A 139 14.81 -11.11 -15.33
C PRO A 139 16.33 -11.35 -15.49
N LEU A 140 16.93 -12.09 -14.57
CA LEU A 140 18.36 -12.45 -14.60
C LEU A 140 18.56 -13.84 -15.21
N THR A 141 17.68 -14.79 -14.87
CA THR A 141 17.61 -16.14 -15.43
C THR A 141 16.14 -16.52 -15.66
N GLN A 142 15.87 -17.77 -16.06
CA GLN A 142 14.50 -18.27 -16.16
C GLN A 142 13.78 -18.40 -14.81
N SER A 143 14.52 -18.46 -13.70
CA SER A 143 13.97 -18.67 -12.35
C SER A 143 14.38 -17.61 -11.35
N THR A 144 15.12 -16.59 -11.77
CA THR A 144 15.68 -15.54 -10.91
C THR A 144 15.42 -14.18 -11.52
N GLY A 145 14.88 -13.27 -10.73
CA GLY A 145 14.78 -11.87 -11.08
C GLY A 145 15.39 -10.96 -10.01
N PHE A 146 15.62 -9.72 -10.41
CA PHE A 146 15.98 -8.65 -9.51
C PHE A 146 15.01 -7.49 -9.72
N THR A 147 14.55 -6.90 -8.62
CA THR A 147 13.65 -5.76 -8.63
C THR A 147 14.31 -4.60 -7.89
N LEU A 148 14.25 -3.41 -8.46
CA LEU A 148 14.56 -2.16 -7.77
C LEU A 148 13.29 -1.32 -7.77
N ALA A 149 12.86 -0.88 -6.60
CA ALA A 149 11.70 -0.03 -6.41
C ALA A 149 12.08 1.19 -5.57
N GLY A 150 11.37 2.29 -5.76
CA GLY A 150 11.52 3.46 -4.91
C GLY A 150 10.80 4.68 -5.46
N GLY A 151 10.69 5.71 -4.63
CA GLY A 151 10.06 6.95 -5.01
C GLY A 151 9.92 7.94 -3.86
N PRO A 152 9.34 9.12 -4.15
CA PRO A 152 8.98 10.12 -3.14
C PRO A 152 8.13 9.55 -2.00
N VAL A 153 7.21 8.64 -2.28
CA VAL A 153 6.39 8.01 -1.26
C VAL A 153 6.03 6.57 -1.65
N GLY A 154 6.08 5.66 -0.69
CA GLY A 154 5.66 4.28 -0.87
C GLY A 154 5.99 3.38 0.32
N GLU A 155 5.77 2.08 0.12
CA GLU A 155 5.89 1.07 1.19
C GLU A 155 7.32 0.47 1.24
N PRO A 156 8.01 0.51 2.39
CA PRO A 156 9.23 -0.27 2.61
C PRO A 156 8.89 -1.76 2.81
N ALA A 157 9.87 -2.63 2.66
CA ALA A 157 9.74 -4.07 2.89
C ALA A 157 9.62 -4.39 4.39
N LEU A 158 8.52 -4.00 5.02
CA LEU A 158 8.24 -4.16 6.44
C LEU A 158 6.73 -4.33 6.65
N GLY A 159 6.35 -5.28 7.50
CA GLY A 159 4.96 -5.54 7.81
C GLY A 159 4.20 -6.30 6.71
N PRO A 160 2.93 -6.64 7.00
CA PRO A 160 2.02 -7.19 6.02
C PRO A 160 1.68 -6.15 4.93
N VAL A 161 1.10 -6.61 3.83
CA VAL A 161 0.52 -5.71 2.82
C VAL A 161 -0.48 -4.76 3.49
N ALA A 162 -0.45 -3.47 3.14
CA ALA A 162 -1.37 -2.46 3.66
C ALA A 162 -2.82 -2.96 3.64
N PHE A 163 -3.58 -2.71 4.71
CA PHE A 163 -4.91 -3.30 4.89
C PHE A 163 -5.87 -3.01 3.72
N MET A 164 -5.75 -1.85 3.09
CA MET A 164 -6.58 -1.40 1.96
C MET A 164 -6.48 -2.32 0.74
N HIS A 165 -5.38 -3.07 0.60
CA HIS A 165 -5.18 -4.03 -0.49
C HIS A 165 -5.64 -5.45 -0.15
N ARG A 166 -6.13 -5.67 1.08
CA ARG A 166 -6.61 -6.98 1.52
C ARG A 166 -8.07 -7.14 1.11
N ALA A 167 -8.43 -8.30 0.58
CA ALA A 167 -9.81 -8.59 0.19
C ALA A 167 -10.83 -8.42 1.33
N SER A 168 -10.40 -8.63 2.58
CA SER A 168 -11.22 -8.41 3.78
C SER A 168 -11.57 -6.94 4.04
N ALA A 169 -10.86 -5.99 3.43
CA ALA A 169 -11.11 -4.56 3.55
C ALA A 169 -11.95 -3.99 2.39
N ALA A 170 -12.28 -4.79 1.37
CA ALA A 170 -12.93 -4.30 0.14
C ALA A 170 -14.22 -3.51 0.42
N ASP A 171 -15.04 -3.98 1.36
CA ASP A 171 -16.30 -3.34 1.77
C ASP A 171 -16.26 -2.80 3.21
N ASN A 172 -15.08 -2.73 3.83
CA ASN A 172 -14.93 -2.16 5.17
C ASN A 172 -14.27 -0.79 5.06
N PRO A 173 -14.99 0.29 5.37
CA PRO A 173 -14.46 1.62 5.17
C PRO A 173 -13.65 2.10 6.39
N THR A 174 -13.62 1.31 7.47
CA THR A 174 -12.78 1.54 8.65
C THR A 174 -11.47 0.76 8.57
N ALA A 175 -10.39 1.38 9.04
CA ALA A 175 -9.11 0.73 9.27
C ALA A 175 -9.27 -0.42 10.29
N PRO A 176 -8.42 -1.46 10.24
CA PRO A 176 -8.30 -2.40 11.34
C PRO A 176 -7.63 -1.73 12.55
N LEU A 177 -8.05 -2.11 13.76
CA LEU A 177 -7.43 -1.60 15.01
C LEU A 177 -5.92 -1.86 15.12
N GLY A 178 -5.40 -2.85 14.40
CA GLY A 178 -3.97 -3.18 14.37
C GLY A 178 -3.17 -2.39 13.33
N HIS A 179 -3.79 -1.45 12.59
CA HIS A 179 -3.17 -0.77 11.47
C HIS A 179 -1.83 -0.09 11.86
N HIS A 180 -1.89 0.76 12.87
CA HIS A 180 -0.72 1.46 13.40
C HIS A 180 0.37 0.55 13.94
N THR A 181 0.00 -0.63 14.43
CA THR A 181 0.97 -1.61 14.95
C THR A 181 1.66 -2.42 13.85
N PHE A 182 0.97 -2.74 12.76
CA PHE A 182 1.46 -3.72 11.80
C PHE A 182 1.90 -3.11 10.48
N ASP A 183 1.20 -2.10 9.96
CA ASP A 183 1.41 -1.55 8.63
C ASP A 183 1.42 -0.02 8.57
N SER A 184 1.75 0.68 9.67
CA SER A 184 1.87 2.16 9.67
C SER A 184 2.87 2.66 8.62
N THR A 185 3.97 1.95 8.40
CA THR A 185 5.00 2.33 7.42
C THR A 185 4.57 2.24 5.96
N HIS A 186 3.33 1.88 5.65
CA HIS A 186 2.85 1.78 4.26
C HIS A 186 2.93 3.10 3.47
N ILE A 187 2.94 4.24 4.18
CA ILE A 187 3.22 5.56 3.62
C ILE A 187 4.54 6.08 4.21
N ALA A 188 5.65 5.77 3.53
CA ALA A 188 6.96 6.34 3.89
C ALA A 188 7.41 7.38 2.85
N PHE A 189 7.62 8.62 3.29
CA PHE A 189 8.10 9.72 2.45
C PHE A 189 9.61 9.63 2.20
N GLY A 190 9.94 8.80 1.22
CA GLY A 190 11.29 8.52 0.76
C GLY A 190 11.65 7.07 1.07
N VAL A 191 11.65 6.25 0.03
CA VAL A 191 11.94 4.81 0.15
C VAL A 191 12.68 4.30 -1.08
N VAL A 192 13.63 3.40 -0.86
CA VAL A 192 14.25 2.56 -1.89
C VAL A 192 14.29 1.13 -1.40
N THR A 193 13.84 0.22 -2.26
CA THR A 193 13.75 -1.21 -2.00
C THR A 193 14.45 -1.99 -3.12
N ALA A 194 15.26 -2.97 -2.76
CA ALA A 194 15.78 -3.95 -3.70
C ALA A 194 15.26 -5.33 -3.32
N ALA A 195 14.97 -6.16 -4.31
CA ALA A 195 14.54 -7.53 -4.11
C ALA A 195 15.21 -8.50 -5.08
N VAL A 196 15.41 -9.72 -4.62
CA VAL A 196 15.79 -10.87 -5.44
C VAL A 196 14.79 -11.98 -5.19
N ASP A 197 14.22 -12.51 -6.26
CA ASP A 197 13.42 -13.71 -6.23
C ASP A 197 14.16 -14.87 -6.90
N HIS A 198 13.98 -16.07 -6.34
CA HIS A 198 14.50 -17.31 -6.89
C HIS A 198 13.56 -18.48 -6.58
N GLY A 199 12.91 -19.02 -7.61
CA GLY A 199 11.92 -20.07 -7.43
C GLY A 199 10.77 -19.61 -6.51
N PRO A 200 10.51 -20.28 -5.37
CA PRO A 200 9.42 -19.92 -4.46
C PRO A 200 9.77 -18.80 -3.48
N PHE A 201 11.01 -18.28 -3.48
CA PHE A 201 11.46 -17.28 -2.51
C PHE A 201 11.55 -15.89 -3.12
N VAL A 202 11.20 -14.88 -2.32
CA VAL A 202 11.53 -13.47 -2.59
C VAL A 202 12.17 -12.89 -1.33
N VAL A 203 13.31 -12.24 -1.47
CA VAL A 203 14.00 -11.53 -0.39
C VAL A 203 14.09 -10.06 -0.76
N GLU A 204 13.59 -9.20 0.12
CA GLU A 204 13.49 -7.76 -0.06
C GLU A 204 14.27 -7.04 1.04
N GLY A 205 14.88 -5.91 0.71
CA GLY A 205 15.54 -5.03 1.67
C GLY A 205 15.28 -3.56 1.33
N SER A 206 15.01 -2.73 2.34
CA SER A 206 14.66 -1.32 2.17
C SER A 206 15.52 -0.38 3.00
N MET A 207 15.75 0.81 2.46
CA MET A 207 16.20 2.00 3.19
C MET A 207 15.17 3.09 2.99
N PHE A 208 14.74 3.73 4.08
CA PHE A 208 13.63 4.67 4.04
C PHE A 208 13.71 5.72 5.16
N ASN A 209 12.95 6.80 5.00
CA ASN A 209 12.61 7.73 6.05
C ASN A 209 11.61 7.07 7.00
N GLY A 210 12.01 6.77 8.24
CA GLY A 210 11.19 6.02 9.18
C GLY A 210 10.10 6.83 9.87
N ARG A 211 10.11 8.15 9.75
CA ARG A 211 9.14 9.07 10.35
C ARG A 211 7.78 8.92 9.67
N GLU A 212 6.73 8.79 10.46
CA GLU A 212 5.34 8.84 10.00
C GLU A 212 5.01 10.23 9.41
N PRO A 213 4.03 10.31 8.49
CA PRO A 213 3.55 11.60 7.99
C PRO A 213 3.13 12.52 9.14
N ASP A 214 3.33 13.81 8.96
CA ASP A 214 2.83 14.78 9.94
C ASP A 214 1.34 15.09 9.71
N GLU A 215 0.80 16.03 10.49
CA GLU A 215 -0.61 16.40 10.38
C GLU A 215 -0.97 17.20 9.10
N ASN A 216 0.00 17.66 8.31
CA ASN A 216 -0.19 18.43 7.09
C ASN A 216 -0.31 17.54 5.85
N ARG A 217 -1.49 16.94 5.71
CA ARG A 217 -1.79 15.89 4.72
C ARG A 217 -1.74 16.25 3.22
N TRP A 218 -1.32 17.46 2.87
CA TRP A 218 -1.34 17.97 1.50
C TRP A 218 0.03 18.04 0.85
N ASP A 219 1.11 17.86 1.61
CA ASP A 219 2.47 18.05 1.13
C ASP A 219 3.30 16.75 1.11
N PHE A 220 4.63 16.90 1.14
CA PHE A 220 5.57 15.78 1.14
C PHE A 220 6.47 15.85 2.37
N ASP A 221 6.44 14.79 3.16
CA ASP A 221 7.15 14.68 4.44
C ASP A 221 8.59 14.15 4.32
N PHE A 222 9.37 14.65 3.36
CA PHE A 222 10.70 14.09 3.08
C PHE A 222 11.66 14.15 4.27
N GLY A 223 12.38 13.04 4.47
CA GLY A 223 13.40 12.90 5.50
C GLY A 223 14.64 12.17 5.00
N ARG A 224 15.57 11.91 5.93
CA ARG A 224 16.78 11.13 5.62
C ARG A 224 16.43 9.65 5.59
N PHE A 225 17.16 8.85 4.81
CA PHE A 225 17.09 7.39 4.94
C PHE A 225 17.83 6.96 6.21
N ASP A 226 17.12 6.94 7.33
CA ASP A 226 17.64 6.62 8.65
C ASP A 226 17.11 5.30 9.22
N SER A 227 16.21 4.66 8.47
CA SER A 227 15.55 3.42 8.83
C SER A 227 15.77 2.35 7.76
N VAL A 228 15.78 1.09 8.19
CA VAL A 228 16.05 -0.07 7.33
C VAL A 228 15.13 -1.24 7.68
N SER A 229 14.78 -2.03 6.68
CA SER A 229 13.98 -3.24 6.88
C SER A 229 14.33 -4.34 5.90
N GLY A 230 13.90 -5.56 6.21
CA GLY A 230 13.93 -6.69 5.31
C GLY A 230 12.67 -7.54 5.43
N ARG A 231 12.26 -8.12 4.31
CA ARG A 231 11.10 -9.01 4.19
C ARG A 231 11.44 -10.23 3.36
N VAL A 232 10.94 -11.37 3.76
CA VAL A 232 11.06 -12.64 3.04
C VAL A 232 9.67 -13.19 2.76
N TRP A 233 9.46 -13.59 1.52
CA TRP A 233 8.29 -14.34 1.08
C TRP A 233 8.69 -15.77 0.71
N TYR A 234 7.83 -16.72 1.06
CA TYR A 234 7.92 -18.10 0.63
C TYR A 234 6.58 -18.55 0.08
N ARG A 235 6.58 -18.92 -1.20
CA ARG A 235 5.40 -19.29 -2.01
C ARG A 235 5.59 -20.70 -2.60
N PRO A 236 5.42 -21.77 -1.80
CA PRO A 236 5.67 -23.14 -2.23
C PRO A 236 4.67 -23.65 -3.30
N SER A 237 3.46 -23.10 -3.32
CA SER A 237 2.41 -23.38 -4.32
C SER A 237 1.51 -22.16 -4.46
N ASP A 238 0.50 -22.25 -5.33
CA ASP A 238 -0.41 -21.13 -5.61
C ASP A 238 -1.40 -20.86 -4.46
N GLU A 239 -1.56 -21.81 -3.53
CA GLU A 239 -2.50 -21.74 -2.40
C GLU A 239 -1.84 -21.28 -1.09
N TRP A 240 -0.51 -21.25 -1.03
CA TRP A 240 0.22 -20.96 0.21
C TRP A 240 1.25 -19.86 0.01
N GLU A 241 1.14 -18.84 0.86
CA GLU A 241 2.10 -17.76 0.96
C GLU A 241 2.44 -17.52 2.43
N PHE A 242 3.74 -17.41 2.72
CA PHE A 242 4.27 -17.07 4.03
C PHE A 242 5.13 -15.83 3.92
N GLN A 243 5.00 -14.93 4.90
CA GLN A 243 5.77 -13.71 5.00
C GLN A 243 6.39 -13.59 6.40
N ALA A 244 7.63 -13.13 6.45
CA ALA A 244 8.24 -12.61 7.67
C ALA A 244 9.01 -11.33 7.33
N SER A 245 8.95 -10.34 8.22
CA SER A 245 9.68 -9.09 8.06
C SER A 245 10.20 -8.58 9.41
N SER A 246 11.24 -7.74 9.35
CA SER A 246 11.79 -7.05 10.50
C SER A 246 12.47 -5.77 10.06
N GLY A 247 12.48 -4.77 10.91
CA GLY A 247 13.09 -3.48 10.61
C GLY A 247 13.60 -2.79 11.86
N ARG A 248 14.46 -1.80 11.63
CA ARG A 248 14.90 -0.83 12.62
C ARG A 248 14.44 0.53 12.15
N LEU A 249 13.46 1.09 12.86
CA LEU A 249 12.92 2.42 12.62
C LEU A 249 13.61 3.38 13.58
N LYS A 250 13.80 4.61 13.11
CA LYS A 250 14.32 5.70 13.93
C LYS A 250 13.23 6.75 14.06
N THR A 251 12.82 7.01 15.30
CA THR A 251 11.80 8.03 15.65
C THR A 251 10.58 7.98 14.72
N PRO A 252 9.87 6.83 14.65
CA PRO A 252 8.76 6.68 13.73
C PRO A 252 7.56 7.55 14.12
N GLU A 253 7.23 7.60 15.41
CA GLU A 253 6.10 8.37 15.92
C GLU A 253 6.59 9.73 16.44
N GLU A 254 5.82 10.80 16.22
CA GLU A 254 6.20 12.15 16.63
C GLU A 254 6.34 12.29 18.16
N LEU A 255 5.55 11.52 18.91
CA LEU A 255 5.38 11.68 20.37
C LEU A 255 5.98 10.53 21.22
N GLU A 256 6.71 9.58 20.62
CA GLU A 256 7.39 8.45 21.31
C GLU A 256 8.91 8.40 21.07
#